data_AF-A0A3D2UM28-F1
#
_entry.id   AF-A0A3D2UM28-F1
#
_cell.length_a   1.000
_cell.length_b   1.000
_cell.length_c   1.000
_cell.angle_alpha   90.00
_cell.angle_beta   90.00
_cell.angle_gamma   90.00
#
_symmetry.space_group_name_H-M   'P 1'
#
loop_
_entity.id
_entity.type
_entity.pdbx_description
1 polymer ?
#
loop_
_entity_poly.entity_id
_entity_poly.type
_entity_poly.pdbx_seq_one_letter_code
_entity_poly.pdbx_strand_id
1 'polypeptide(L)' 'MKIHLIDGTYELFRAHFGAPPKKSMSGQEVGATLGLIRSLLMLLQTEGVTHVAVAFDHVI' A
#
# COMPACT_ATOMS: atom_id res chain seq x y z
N MET A 1 -12.31 -15.16 -13.53
CA MET A 1 -11.22 -14.18 -13.30
C MET A 1 -11.51 -13.44 -12.00
N LYS A 2 -10.56 -13.36 -11.07
CA LYS A 2 -10.73 -12.70 -9.76
C LYS A 2 -9.78 -11.50 -9.69
N ILE A 3 -10.32 -10.29 -9.51
CA ILE A 3 -9.54 -9.07 -9.34
C ILE A 3 -9.54 -8.70 -7.86
N HIS A 4 -8.35 -8.45 -7.31
CA HIS A 4 -8.20 -7.84 -6.00
C HIS A 4 -8.06 -6.33 -6.20
N LEU A 5 -9.08 -5.58 -5.80
CA LEU A 5 -9.09 -4.13 -5.88
C LEU A 5 -8.72 -3.54 -4.52
N ILE A 6 -7.71 -2.68 -4.51
CA ILE A 6 -7.22 -1.99 -3.32
C ILE A 6 -7.61 -0.51 -3.42
N ASP A 7 -8.12 0.03 -2.32
CA ASP A 7 -8.26 1.48 -2.10
C ASP A 7 -6.89 2.04 -1.68
N GLY A 8 -6.17 2.62 -2.64
CA GLY A 8 -4.83 3.15 -2.44
C GLY A 8 -4.80 4.40 -1.56
N THR A 9 -5.82 5.26 -1.64
CA THR A 9 -5.91 6.47 -0.82
C THR A 9 -6.02 6.07 0.66
N TYR A 10 -6.99 5.22 0.97
CA TYR A 10 -7.22 4.78 2.34
C TYR A 10 -6.06 3.92 2.86
N GLU A 11 -5.53 3.00 2.07
CA GLU A 11 -4.44 2.14 2.53
C GLU A 11 -3.15 2.92 2.79
N LEU A 12 -2.86 3.96 1.99
CA LEU A 12 -1.73 4.85 2.26
C LEU A 12 -1.93 5.67 3.54
N PHE A 13 -3.14 6.20 3.76
CA PHE A 13 -3.50 6.89 5.00
C PHE A 13 -3.36 5.96 6.21
N ARG A 14 -3.93 4.75 6.13
CA ARG A 14 -3.85 3.73 7.18
C ARG A 14 -2.41 3.35 7.47
N ALA A 15 -1.57 3.19 6.45
CA ALA A 15 -0.15 2.90 6.63
C ALA A 15 0.63 4.07 7.25
N HIS A 16 0.27 5.32 6.95
CA HIS A 16 0.90 6.51 7.51
C HIS A 16 0.64 6.66 9.01
N PHE A 17 -0.60 6.42 9.45
CA PHE A 17 -0.99 6.62 10.85
C PHE A 17 -0.99 5.34 11.71
N GLY A 18 -0.93 4.15 11.08
CA GLY A 18 -1.02 2.87 11.77
C GLY A 18 0.33 2.22 12.14
N ALA A 19 1.44 2.69 11.56
CA ALA A 19 2.78 2.15 11.82
C ALA A 19 3.73 3.24 12.36
N PRO A 20 4.80 2.89 13.10
CA PRO A 20 5.82 3.85 13.50
C PRO A 20 6.42 4.60 12.29
N PRO A 21 6.66 5.91 12.40
CA PRO A 21 7.21 6.70 11.30
C PRO A 21 8.61 6.20 10.93
N LYS A 22 8.96 6.36 9.65
CA LYS A 22 10.26 5.93 9.14
C LYS A 22 10.74 6.90 8.08
N LYS A 23 11.96 7.39 8.29
CA LYS A 23 12.66 8.27 7.35
C LYS A 23 13.67 7.51 6.50
N SER A 24 13.87 7.97 5.28
CA SER A 24 15.00 7.58 4.42
C SER A 24 16.31 8.16 4.96
N MET A 25 17.44 7.78 4.34
CA MET A 25 18.74 8.38 4.65
C MET A 25 18.80 9.89 4.38
N SER A 26 17.96 10.40 3.46
CA SER A 26 17.82 11.84 3.19
C SER A 26 16.82 12.55 4.10
N GLY A 27 16.25 11.84 5.09
CA GLY A 27 15.28 12.38 6.04
C GLY A 27 13.83 12.43 5.55
N GLN A 28 13.54 11.92 4.34
CA GLN A 28 12.19 11.89 3.77
C GLN A 28 11.32 10.83 4.47
N GLU A 29 10.08 11.16 4.83
CA GLU A 29 9.12 10.16 5.33
C GLU A 29 8.79 9.13 4.26
N VAL A 30 9.01 7.85 4.58
CA VAL A 30 8.80 6.69 3.68
C VAL A 30 8.01 5.57 4.34
N GLY A 31 7.60 5.73 5.60
CA GLY A 31 6.91 4.70 6.38
C GLY A 31 5.64 4.19 5.72
N ALA A 32 4.76 5.10 5.29
CA ALA A 32 3.50 4.75 4.62
C ALA A 32 3.73 3.94 3.33
N THR A 33 4.64 4.41 2.46
CA THR A 33 5.00 3.72 1.22
C THR A 33 5.56 2.33 1.48
N LEU A 34 6.46 2.20 2.47
CA LEU A 34 7.01 0.89 2.86
C LEU A 34 5.93 -0.05 3.40
N GLY A 35 4.98 0.46 4.18
CA GLY A 35 3.84 -0.30 4.68
C GLY A 35 2.97 -0.83 3.55
N LEU A 36 2.54 0.05 2.65
CA LEU A 36 1.70 -0.29 1.50
C LEU A 36 2.37 -1.35 0.61
N ILE A 37 3.64 -1.15 0.23
CA ILE A 37 4.35 -2.09 -0.64
C ILE A 37 4.53 -3.46 0.02
N ARG A 38 4.82 -3.51 1.32
CA ARG A 38 4.91 -4.79 2.05
C ARG A 38 3.58 -5.53 2.05
N SER A 39 2.48 -4.83 2.30
CA SER A 39 1.13 -5.44 2.25
C SER A 39 0.77 -5.94 0.85
N LEU A 40 1.09 -5.18 -0.21
CA LEU A 40 0.87 -5.62 -1.58
C LEU A 40 1.74 -6.83 -1.97
N LEU A 41 3.00 -6.87 -1.54
CA LEU A 41 3.87 -8.03 -1.75
C LEU A 41 3.30 -9.29 -1.09
N MET A 42 2.81 -9.18 0.15
CA MET A 42 2.14 -10.30 0.84
C MET A 42 0.90 -10.78 0.08
N LEU A 43 0.08 -9.86 -0.46
CA LEU A 43 -1.07 -10.22 -1.29
C LEU A 43 -0.63 -10.98 -2.55
N LEU A 44 0.40 -10.49 -3.26
CA LEU A 44 0.90 -11.12 -4.49
C LEU A 44 1.50 -12.51 -4.27
N GLN A 45 1.99 -12.80 -3.05
CA GLN A 45 2.48 -14.13 -2.67
C GLN A 45 1.36 -15.12 -2.36
N THR A 46 0.10 -14.67 -2.27
CA THR A 46 -1.04 -15.55 -1.98
C THR A 46 -1.36 -16.39 -3.21
N GLU A 47 -1.45 -17.71 -3.03
CA GLU A 47 -1.76 -18.65 -4.11
C GLU A 47 -3.08 -18.28 -4.81
N GLY A 48 -3.08 -18.32 -6.14
CA GLY A 48 -4.25 -17.98 -6.96
C GLY A 48 -4.48 -16.49 -7.21
N VAL A 49 -3.69 -15.60 -6.61
CA VAL A 49 -3.72 -14.16 -6.95
C VAL A 49 -3.04 -13.95 -8.31
N THR A 50 -3.79 -13.42 -9.27
CA THR A 50 -3.32 -13.21 -10.65
C THR A 50 -3.61 -11.80 -11.19
N HIS A 51 -4.59 -11.10 -10.62
CA HIS A 51 -4.99 -9.76 -11.06
C HIS A 51 -5.18 -8.85 -9.84
N VAL A 52 -4.45 -7.75 -9.82
CA VAL A 52 -4.48 -6.74 -8.76
C VAL A 52 -4.60 -5.36 -9.40
N ALA A 53 -5.47 -4.52 -8.84
CA ALA A 53 -5.61 -3.12 -9.21
C ALA A 53 -5.61 -2.26 -7.95
N VAL A 54 -4.98 -1.09 -8.02
CA VAL A 54 -4.98 -0.09 -6.95
C VAL A 54 -5.61 1.18 -7.50
N ALA A 55 -6.70 1.61 -6.88
CA ALA A 55 -7.36 2.86 -7.25
C ALA A 55 -6.94 3.97 -6.28
N PHE A 56 -6.86 5.19 -6.79
CA PHE A 56 -6.64 6.39 -5.98
C PHE A 56 -7.70 7.41 -6.33
N ASP A 57 -8.06 8.22 -5.35
CA ASP A 57 -8.97 9.34 -5.59
C ASP A 57 -8.28 10.41 -6.42
N HIS A 58 -8.98 10.90 -7.42
CA HIS A 58 -8.52 12.04 -8.20
C HIS A 58 -8.81 13.37 -7.46
N VAL A 59 -9.82 13.39 -6.59
CA VAL A 59 -10.20 14.51 -5.73
C VAL A 59 -10.63 13.94 -4.39
N ILE A 60 -10.06 14.46 -3.29
CA ILE A 60 -10.35 14.07 -1.90
C ILE A 60 -11.15 15.18 -1.24
#